data_AF-A0A534JNC0-F1
#
_entry.id   AF-A0A534JNC0-F1
#
_cell.length_a   1.000
_cell.length_b   1.000
_cell.length_c   1.000
_cell.angle_alpha   90.00
_cell.angle_beta   90.00
_cell.angle_gamma   90.00
#
_symmetry.space_group_name_H-M   'P 1'
#
loop_
_entity.id
_entity.type
_entity.pdbx_description
1 polymer ?
#
loop_
_entity_poly.entity_id
_entity_poly.type
_entity_poly.pdbx_seq_one_letter_code
_entity_poly.pdbx_strand_id
1 'polypeptide(L)' 'MKNLKAAAKDLRARGWKPEGRSVEIPPGPCYVFKDPSGNPLGIFENARPGLVDQAFGGSDRRGAKG' A
#
# COMPACT_ATOMS: atom_id res chain seq x y z
N MET A 1 -2.84 -18.26 1.00
CA MET A 1 -2.60 -16.81 0.85
C MET A 1 -3.22 -16.09 2.04
N LYS A 2 -2.48 -15.25 2.77
CA LYS A 2 -3.05 -14.42 3.85
C LYS A 2 -3.62 -13.14 3.22
N ASN A 3 -4.88 -12.82 3.48
CA ASN A 3 -5.48 -11.55 3.07
C ASN A 3 -4.94 -10.38 3.91
N LEU A 4 -5.20 -9.15 3.48
CA LEU A 4 -4.64 -7.96 4.13
C LEU A 4 -4.97 -7.89 5.63
N LYS A 5 -6.20 -8.29 6.01
CA LYS A 5 -6.66 -8.28 7.40
C LYS A 5 -5.88 -9.25 8.29
N ALA A 6 -5.58 -10.45 7.79
CA ALA A 6 -4.77 -11.43 8.50
C ALA A 6 -3.34 -10.94 8.67
N ALA A 7 -2.73 -10.39 7.62
CA ALA A 7 -1.39 -9.79 7.70
C ALA A 7 -1.33 -8.63 8.70
N ALA A 8 -2.33 -7.74 8.69
CA ALA A 8 -2.44 -6.64 9.65
C ALA A 8 -2.56 -7.13 11.10
N LYS A 9 -3.30 -8.22 11.35
CA LYS A 9 -3.37 -8.85 12.68
C LYS A 9 -2.00 -9.37 13.13
N ASP A 10 -1.28 -10.04 12.24
CA ASP A 10 0.04 -10.59 12.53
C ASP A 10 1.08 -9.49 12.81
N LEU A 11 1.04 -8.38 12.08
CA LEU A 11 1.92 -7.23 12.33
C LEU A 11 1.66 -6.59 13.69
N ARG A 12 0.38 -6.42 14.08
CA ARG A 12 0.03 -5.93 15.43
C ARG A 12 0.55 -6.86 16.52
N ALA A 13 0.43 -8.17 16.33
CA ALA A 13 0.97 -9.17 17.27
C ALA A 13 2.51 -9.11 17.38
N ARG A 14 3.19 -8.60 16.34
CA ARG A 14 4.64 -8.37 16.30
C ARG A 14 5.06 -6.99 16.83
N GLY A 15 4.13 -6.21 17.40
CA GLY A 15 4.41 -4.91 17.98
C GLY A 15 4.39 -3.73 17.00
N TRP A 16 3.98 -3.94 15.76
CA TRP A 16 3.82 -2.83 14.80
C TRP A 16 2.58 -2.01 15.16
N LYS A 17 2.71 -0.69 15.16
CA LYS A 17 1.66 0.22 15.60
C LYS A 17 0.88 0.75 14.38
N PRO A 18 -0.45 0.57 14.29
CA PRO A 18 -1.22 1.11 13.18
C PRO A 18 -1.22 2.63 13.21
N GLU A 19 -1.13 3.23 12.03
CA GLU A 19 -1.22 4.67 11.84
C GLU A 19 -2.57 5.00 11.20
N GLY A 20 -3.55 5.34 12.06
CA GLY A 20 -4.89 5.69 11.65
C GLY A 20 -5.74 4.52 11.15
N ARG A 21 -6.71 4.84 10.28
CA ARG A 21 -7.63 3.89 9.64
C ARG A 21 -7.05 3.38 8.32
N SER A 22 -7.63 2.32 7.77
CA SER A 22 -7.32 1.91 6.40
C SER A 22 -7.60 3.04 5.42
N VAL A 23 -6.72 3.19 4.44
CA VAL A 23 -6.87 4.12 3.32
C VAL A 23 -7.08 3.34 2.03
N GLU A 24 -7.76 3.94 1.06
CA GLU A 24 -7.90 3.35 -0.27
C GLU A 24 -6.79 3.87 -1.18
N ILE A 25 -6.09 2.97 -1.85
CA ILE A 25 -5.12 3.29 -2.90
C ILE A 25 -5.53 2.59 -4.20
N PRO A 26 -4.99 2.97 -5.38
CA PRO A 26 -5.39 2.35 -6.65
C PRO A 26 -5.42 0.81 -6.62
N PRO A 27 -4.38 0.08 -6.15
CA PRO A 27 -4.43 -1.38 -6.15
C PRO A 27 -5.43 -1.99 -5.15
N GLY A 28 -5.89 -1.27 -4.13
CA GLY A 28 -6.81 -1.80 -3.12
C GLY A 28 -6.73 -1.10 -1.76
N PRO A 29 -7.26 -1.72 -0.70
CA PRO A 29 -7.13 -1.20 0.66
C PRO A 29 -5.67 -1.25 1.12
N CYS A 30 -5.28 -0.27 1.94
CA CYS A 30 -3.95 -0.15 2.51
C CYS A 30 -4.02 0.17 4.01
N TYR A 31 -3.11 -0.43 4.78
CA TYR A 31 -2.84 -0.05 6.16
C TYR A 31 -1.43 0.53 6.28
N VAL A 32 -1.31 1.64 7.00
CA VAL A 32 -0.02 2.20 7.39
C VAL A 32 0.30 1.75 8.81
N PHE A 33 1.54 1.34 9.03
CA PHE A 33 2.06 0.95 10.33
C PHE A 33 3.40 1.63 10.60
N LYS A 34 3.72 1.85 11.87
CA LYS A 34 5.09 2.06 12.33
C LYS A 34 5.69 0.73 12.75
N ASP A 35 6.84 0.39 12.18
CA ASP A 35 7.64 -0.73 12.66
C ASP A 35 8.18 -0.45 14.08
N PRO A 36 8.83 -1.43 14.75
CA PRO A 36 9.41 -1.23 16.07
C PRO A 36 10.47 -0.12 16.14
N SER A 37 11.08 0.25 15.00
CA SER A 37 12.05 1.34 14.88
C SER A 37 11.39 2.71 14.65
N GLY A 38 10.07 2.75 14.42
CA GLY A 38 9.30 3.96 14.16
C GLY A 38 9.12 4.33 12.69
N ASN A 39 9.59 3.50 11.75
CA ASN A 39 9.48 3.76 10.31
C ASN A 39 8.06 3.50 9.79
N PRO A 40 7.47 4.44 9.02
CA PRO A 40 6.15 4.24 8.43
C PRO A 40 6.23 3.31 7.22
N LEU A 41 5.40 2.26 7.22
CA LEU A 41 5.33 1.24 6.18
C LEU A 41 3.87 0.95 5.82
N GLY A 42 3.57 1.00 4.53
CA GLY A 42 2.26 0.66 3.98
C GLY A 42 2.21 -0.79 3.51
N ILE A 43 1.19 -1.54 3.95
CA ILE A 43 0.84 -2.84 3.38
C ILE A 43 -0.51 -2.76 2.69
N PHE A 44 -0.63 -3.38 1.52
CA PHE A 44 -1.86 -3.39 0.75
C PHE A 44 -2.09 -4.76 0.12
N GLU A 45 -3.34 -5.02 -0.24
CA GLU A 45 -3.72 -6.16 -1.07
C GLU A 45 -4.05 -5.65 -2.47
N ASN A 46 -3.47 -6.29 -3.49
CA ASN A 46 -3.73 -5.95 -4.89
C ASN A 46 -5.08 -6.53 -5.32
N ALA A 47 -6.16 -5.94 -4.82
CA ALA A 47 -7.54 -6.31 -5.11
C ALA A 47 -7.97 -5.91 -6.53
N ARG A 48 -7.24 -5.03 -7.21
CA ARG A 48 -7.49 -4.56 -8.57
C ARG A 48 -6.25 -4.75 -9.46
N PRO A 49 -5.92 -6.00 -9.83
CA PRO A 49 -4.75 -6.28 -10.66
C PRO A 49 -4.86 -5.55 -12.02
N GLY A 50 -3.74 -4.99 -12.50
CA GLY A 50 -3.65 -4.26 -13.77
C GLY A 50 -4.08 -2.78 -13.70
N LEU A 51 -4.76 -2.33 -12.64
CA LEU A 51 -5.21 -0.93 -12.54
C LEU A 51 -4.02 0.05 -12.43
N VAL A 52 -2.96 -0.33 -11.71
CA VAL A 52 -1.77 0.51 -11.56
C VAL A 52 -1.07 0.71 -12.90
N ASP A 53 -0.90 -0.36 -13.68
CA ASP A 53 -0.31 -0.29 -15.02
C ASP A 53 -1.19 0.51 -15.99
N GLN A 54 -2.52 0.39 -15.90
CA GLN A 54 -3.44 1.19 -16.72
C GLN A 54 -3.41 2.68 -16.35
N ALA A 55 -3.36 3.00 -15.06
CA ALA A 55 -3.43 4.37 -14.56
C ALA A 55 -2.08 5.11 -14.68
N PHE A 56 -0.96 4.39 -14.56
CA PHE A 56 0.38 4.99 -14.43
C PHE A 56 1.44 4.38 -15.35
N GLY A 57 1.15 3.28 -16.06
CA GLY A 57 2.09 2.63 -17.00
C GLY A 57 2.27 3.39 -18.32
N GLY A 58 1.45 4.41 -18.56
CA GLY A 58 1.63 5.37 -19.65
C GLY A 58 2.73 6.38 -19.35
N SER A 59 3.99 6.00 -19.55
CA SER A 59 5.08 6.97 -19.68
C SER A 59 4.92 7.78 -20.98
N ASP A 60 4.03 8.77 -21.03
CA ASP A 60 4.22 9.86 -21.97
C ASP A 60 5.29 10.81 -21.40
N ARG A 61 6.56 10.45 -21.61
CA ARG A 61 7.70 11.35 -21.45
C ARG A 61 7.76 12.38 -22.60
N ARG A 62 6.63 12.90 -23.07
CA ARG A 62 6.58 13.98 -24.07
C ARG A 62 6.04 15.26 -23.44
N GLY A 63 6.91 15.90 -22.68
CA GLY A 63 6.64 17.22 -22.11
C GLY A 63 7.87 17.98 -21.67
N ALA A 64 9.05 17.66 -22.21
CA ALA A 64 10.25 18.48 -22.11
C ALA A 64 10.70 18.87 -23.52
N LYS A 65 10.00 19.85 -24.11
CA LYS A 65 10.47 20.73 -25.19
C LYS A 65 9.83 22.08 -24.90
N GLY A 66 10.52 23.21 -24.85
CA GLY A 66 11.90 23.60 -25.08
C GLY A 66 11.93 25.11 -24.87
#